data_AF-A0A250KQP8-F1
#
_entry.id   AF-A0A250KQP8-F1
#
_cell.length_a   1.000
_cell.length_b   1.000
_cell.length_c   1.000
_cell.angle_alpha   90.00
_cell.angle_beta   90.00
_cell.angle_gamma   90.00
#
_symmetry.space_group_name_H-M   'P 1'
#
loop_
_entity.id
_entity.type
_entity.pdbx_description
1 polymer ?
#
loop_
_entity_poly.entity_id
_entity_poly.type
_entity_poly.pdbx_seq_one_letter_code
_entity_poly.pdbx_strand_id
1 'polypeptide(L)' 'MYTDSARSSIWGDGSAGTQTVSDGYLLGLLTVTRHYPVYGRIPADQNVSPGVYLDTIFVTVLY' A
#
# COMPACT_ATOMS: atom_id res chain seq x y z
N MET A 1 -2.64 5.08 3.15
CA MET A 1 -1.29 4.63 2.70
C MET A 1 -1.02 5.18 1.32
N TYR A 2 0.17 4.96 0.76
CA TYR A 2 0.54 5.50 -0.55
C TYR A 2 1.12 4.42 -1.46
N THR A 3 0.91 4.59 -2.77
CA THR A 3 1.41 3.68 -3.82
C THR A 3 2.85 3.99 -4.23
N ASP A 4 3.35 5.18 -3.90
CA ASP A 4 4.68 5.66 -4.29
C ASP A 4 5.52 6.13 -3.09
N SER A 5 6.85 6.12 -3.28
CA SER A 5 7.82 6.49 -2.25
C SER A 5 7.80 7.98 -1.89
N ALA A 6 7.40 8.85 -2.84
CA ALA A 6 7.19 10.27 -2.58
C ALA A 6 5.89 10.54 -1.81
N ARG A 7 5.05 9.52 -1.62
CA ARG A 7 3.76 9.58 -0.92
C ARG A 7 2.80 10.60 -1.52
N SER A 8 2.79 10.67 -2.85
CA SER A 8 1.97 11.60 -3.63
C SER A 8 0.60 11.02 -4.00
N SER A 9 0.51 9.70 -4.14
CA SER A 9 -0.67 8.96 -4.57
C SER A 9 -1.21 8.12 -3.43
N ILE A 10 -2.39 8.50 -2.91
CA ILE A 10 -3.04 7.78 -1.81
C ILE A 10 -3.56 6.44 -2.33
N TRP A 11 -3.15 5.32 -1.71
CA TRP A 11 -3.69 4.00 -2.02
C TRP A 11 -5.04 3.82 -1.32
N GLY A 12 -6.09 3.59 -2.13
CA GLY A 12 -7.46 3.30 -1.69
C GLY A 12 -8.18 2.40 -2.68
N ASP A 13 -9.48 2.61 -2.83
CA ASP A 13 -10.37 1.84 -3.72
C ASP A 13 -10.58 2.48 -5.10
N GLY A 14 -9.91 3.61 -5.38
CA GLY A 14 -10.08 4.37 -6.62
C GLY A 14 -11.18 5.43 -6.54
N SER A 15 -11.88 5.54 -5.41
CA SER A 15 -12.86 6.60 -5.16
C SER A 15 -12.22 7.79 -4.44
N ALA A 16 -12.91 8.94 -4.44
CA ALA A 16 -12.49 10.16 -3.74
C ALA A 16 -11.04 10.63 -4.03
N GLY A 17 -10.55 10.37 -5.25
CA GLY A 17 -9.19 10.75 -5.68
C GLY A 17 -8.09 9.79 -5.22
N THR A 18 -8.44 8.71 -4.51
CA THR A 18 -7.49 7.63 -4.21
C THR A 18 -7.15 6.82 -5.47
N GLN A 19 -6.06 6.08 -5.41
CA GLN A 19 -5.52 5.29 -6.50
C GLN A 19 -5.49 3.82 -6.12
N THR A 20 -5.56 2.96 -7.13
CA THR A 20 -5.29 1.52 -7.01
C THR A 20 -3.95 1.20 -7.68
N VAL A 21 -3.35 0.06 -7.32
CA VAL A 21 -2.17 -0.46 -8.02
C VAL A 21 -2.64 -1.54 -9.00
N SER A 22 -2.28 -1.37 -10.27
CA SER A 22 -2.60 -2.31 -11.35
C SER A 22 -1.32 -2.74 -12.06
N ASP A 23 -1.30 -3.99 -12.52
CA ASP A 23 -0.16 -4.62 -13.15
C ASP A 23 -0.63 -5.78 -14.04
N GLY A 24 0.18 -6.14 -15.03
CA GLY A 24 -0.10 -7.23 -15.95
C GLY A 24 1.17 -7.99 -16.29
N TYR A 25 1.09 -9.32 -16.34
CA TYR A 25 2.22 -10.18 -16.68
C TYR A 25 1.76 -11.50 -17.32
N LEU A 26 2.63 -12.11 -18.14
CA LEU A 26 2.32 -13.37 -18.81
C LEU A 26 2.38 -14.54 -17.82
N LEU A 27 1.28 -15.28 -17.73
CA LEU A 27 1.21 -16.54 -16.99
C LEU A 27 1.71 -17.67 -17.90
N GLY A 28 2.62 -18.52 -17.43
CA GLY A 28 2.78 -19.87 -18.00
C GLY A 28 4.12 -20.28 -18.63
N LEU A 29 5.23 -19.54 -18.47
CA LEU A 29 6.57 -20.08 -18.80
C LEU A 29 7.46 -20.34 -17.59
N LEU A 30 7.39 -19.49 -16.56
CA LEU A 30 8.16 -19.59 -15.32
C LEU A 30 7.34 -19.00 -14.17
N THR A 31 7.70 -19.32 -12.92
CA THR A 31 7.16 -18.64 -11.74
C THR A 31 7.53 -17.17 -11.78
N VAL A 32 6.54 -16.28 -11.68
CA VAL A 32 6.74 -14.83 -11.64
C VAL A 32 6.35 -14.32 -10.25
N THR A 33 7.30 -13.73 -9.55
CA THR A 33 7.06 -13.04 -8.27
C THR A 33 7.06 -11.54 -8.53
N ARG A 34 6.03 -10.83 -8.04
CA ARG A 34 5.93 -9.37 -8.10
C ARG A 34 5.83 -8.78 -6.70
N HIS A 35 6.43 -7.62 -6.52
CA HIS A 35 6.42 -6.87 -5.26
C HIS A 35 5.66 -5.56 -5.45
N TYR A 36 4.70 -5.30 -4.56
CA TYR A 36 3.93 -4.06 -4.52
C TYR A 36 4.16 -3.38 -3.17
N PRO A 37 5.17 -2.50 -3.05
CA PRO A 37 5.48 -1.86 -1.78
C PRO A 37 4.39 -0.88 -1.37
N VAL A 38 4.03 -0.91 -0.09
CA VAL A 38 3.06 0.02 0.52
C VAL A 38 3.82 1.03 1.38
N TYR A 39 3.58 2.32 1.17
CA TYR A 39 4.25 3.37 1.92
C TYR A 39 3.33 3.98 2.98
N GLY A 40 3.75 3.89 4.24
CA GLY A 40 3.11 4.52 5.38
C GLY A 40 3.68 5.91 5.70
N ARG A 41 2.94 6.68 6.52
CA ARG A 41 3.40 7.93 7.12
C ARG A 41 2.83 8.04 8.53
N ILE A 42 3.71 8.25 9.50
CA ILE A 42 3.33 8.69 10.84
C ILE A 42 3.50 10.21 10.85
N PRO A 43 2.45 11.01 11.17
CA PRO A 43 2.54 12.46 11.27
C PRO A 43 3.53 12.91 12.36
N ALA A 44 3.90 14.20 12.34
CA ALA A 44 4.65 14.79 13.44
C ALA A 44 3.78 14.86 14.73
N ASP A 45 4.41 15.28 15.83
CA ASP A 45 3.73 15.56 17.11
C ASP A 45 3.03 14.36 17.77
N GLN A 46 3.60 13.16 17.59
CA GLN A 46 3.15 11.93 18.27
C GLN A 46 3.71 11.84 19.69
N ASN A 47 3.36 12.79 20.57
CA ASN A 47 3.75 12.74 21.99
C ASN A 47 2.87 11.75 22.76
N VAL A 48 3.12 10.45 22.56
CA VAL A 48 2.38 9.34 23.16
C VAL A 48 3.31 8.48 24.03
N SER A 49 2.73 7.75 24.97
CA SER A 49 3.50 6.89 25.88
C SER A 49 4.30 5.83 25.13
N PRO A 50 5.49 5.44 25.58
CA PRO A 50 6.19 4.31 24.98
C PRO A 50 5.37 3.03 25.12
N GLY A 51 5.32 2.22 24.07
CA GLY A 51 4.54 1.00 24.03
C GLY A 51 4.49 0.38 22.63
N VAL A 52 3.90 -0.81 22.53
CA VAL A 52 3.67 -1.47 21.25
C VAL A 52 2.36 -0.95 20.66
N TYR A 53 2.44 -0.42 19.43
CA TYR A 53 1.30 0.02 18.64
C TYR A 53 1.08 -0.97 17.49
N LEU A 54 -0.09 -1.60 17.44
CA LEU A 54 -0.45 -2.60 16.44
C LEU A 54 -1.62 -2.10 15.59
N ASP A 55 -1.59 -2.44 14.32
CA ASP A 55 -2.66 -2.20 13.36
C ASP A 55 -2.77 -3.38 12.39
N THR A 56 -3.94 -3.56 11.77
CA THR A 56 -4.20 -4.62 10.77
C THR A 56 -4.65 -4.00 9.46
N ILE A 57 -4.00 -4.40 8.37
CA ILE A 57 -4.22 -3.85 7.04
C ILE A 57 -4.94 -4.89 6.18
N PHE A 58 -6.06 -4.50 5.57
CA PHE A 58 -6.79 -5.34 4.61
C PHE A 58 -6.50 -4.91 3.17
N VAL A 59 -6.22 -5.89 2.31
CA VAL A 59 -5.92 -5.68 0.88
C VAL A 59 -6.81 -6.59 0.05
N THR A 60 -7.49 -6.01 -0.94
CA THR A 60 -8.27 -6.75 -1.94
C THR A 60 -7.46 -6.87 -3.22
N VAL A 61 -7.35 -8.09 -3.76
CA VAL A 61 -6.69 -8.37 -5.04
C VAL A 61 -7.75 -8.83 -6.03
N LEU A 62 -7.81 -8.17 -7.18
CA LEU A 62 -8.68 -8.53 -8.31
C LEU A 62 -7.79 -9.08 -9.43
N TYR A 63 -8.25 -10.14 -10.10
CA TYR A 63 -7.56 -10.85 -11.18
C TYR A 63 -8.39 -10.91 -12.46
#